data_AF-A0A7W2K032-F1
#
_entry.id   AF-A0A7W2K032-F1
#
_cell.length_a   1.000
_cell.length_b   1.000
_cell.length_c   1.000
_cell.angle_alpha   90.00
_cell.angle_beta   90.00
_cell.angle_gamma   90.00
#
_symmetry.space_group_name_H-M   'P 1'
#
loop_
_entity.id
_entity.type
_entity.pdbx_description
1 polymer ?
#
loop_
_entity_poly.entity_id
_entity_poly.type
_entity_poly.pdbx_seq_one_letter_code
_entity_poly.pdbx_strand_id
1 'polypeptide(L)' 'MSKPDWNDAPDWAEWLAAYGPDGYWVWYEAEPSWMSGGWWYSYSGEWLMDKRFPTLGADSEYSLERRP' A
#
# COMPACT_ATOMS: atom_id res chain seq x y z
N MET A 1 -11.61 -3.35 -10.57
CA MET A 1 -11.44 -3.09 -9.12
C MET A 1 -10.23 -2.19 -9.01
N SER A 2 -10.39 -1.04 -8.36
CA SER A 2 -9.50 0.12 -8.53
C SER A 2 -8.73 0.40 -7.24
N LYS A 3 -7.62 1.14 -7.35
CA LYS A 3 -6.89 1.69 -6.20
C LYS A 3 -7.85 2.44 -5.26
N PRO A 4 -7.71 2.31 -3.92
CA PRO A 4 -8.48 3.10 -2.98
C PRO A 4 -8.16 4.60 -3.12
N ASP A 5 -9.12 5.43 -2.76
CA ASP A 5 -9.01 6.88 -2.83
C ASP A 5 -8.37 7.43 -1.54
N TRP A 6 -7.53 8.47 -1.67
CA TRP A 6 -6.93 9.15 -0.52
C TRP A 6 -7.94 9.87 0.38
N ASN A 7 -9.13 10.18 -0.14
CA ASN A 7 -10.24 10.73 0.65
C ASN A 7 -10.79 9.72 1.66
N ASP A 8 -10.59 8.43 1.44
CA ASP A 8 -10.99 7.34 2.36
C ASP A 8 -9.82 6.86 3.23
N ALA A 9 -8.64 7.47 3.09
CA ALA A 9 -7.45 7.06 3.82
C ALA A 9 -7.55 7.44 5.30
N PRO A 10 -7.00 6.61 6.21
CA PRO A 10 -6.82 7.00 7.60
C PRO A 10 -5.99 8.29 7.73
N ASP A 11 -6.27 9.10 8.76
CA ASP A 11 -5.60 10.39 8.94
C ASP A 11 -4.07 10.28 9.05
N TRP A 12 -3.58 9.18 9.63
CA TRP A 12 -2.16 8.88 9.79
C TRP A 12 -1.47 8.37 8.51
N ALA A 13 -2.23 7.99 7.48
CA ALA A 13 -1.66 7.40 6.29
C ALA A 13 -0.94 8.48 5.47
N GLU A 14 0.32 8.21 5.14
CA GLU A 14 1.18 9.06 4.32
C GLU A 14 1.62 8.36 3.03
N TRP A 15 1.55 7.02 3.00
CA TRP A 15 1.94 6.22 1.85
C TRP A 15 0.90 5.13 1.55
N LEU A 16 0.82 4.76 0.28
CA LEU A 16 -0.05 3.71 -0.23
C LEU A 16 0.75 2.82 -1.18
N ALA A 17 0.64 1.50 -1.03
CA ALA A 17 1.25 0.56 -1.96
C ALA A 17 0.43 -0.72 -2.14
N ALA A 18 0.53 -1.35 -3.30
CA ALA A 18 -0.04 -2.66 -3.58
C ALA A 18 0.85 -3.76 -3.00
N TYR A 19 0.25 -4.76 -2.35
CA TYR A 19 0.97 -5.84 -1.67
C TYR A 19 0.81 -7.19 -2.39
N GLY A 20 1.73 -7.55 -3.29
CA GLY A 20 1.84 -8.91 -3.85
C GLY A 20 0.84 -9.31 -4.96
N PRO A 21 0.93 -10.56 -5.48
CA PRO A 21 0.21 -11.03 -6.68
C PRO A 21 -1.29 -11.28 -6.48
N ASP A 22 -1.70 -11.64 -5.26
CA ASP A 22 -3.11 -11.76 -4.86
C ASP A 22 -3.65 -10.45 -4.25
N GLY A 23 -2.83 -9.40 -4.31
CA GLY A 23 -2.57 -8.45 -3.23
C GLY A 23 -3.67 -7.51 -2.83
N TYR A 24 -3.52 -6.82 -1.72
CA TYR A 24 -4.40 -5.74 -1.31
C TYR A 24 -3.64 -4.43 -1.30
N TRP A 25 -4.36 -3.31 -1.34
CA TRP A 25 -3.74 -2.04 -1.05
C TRP A 25 -3.45 -1.91 0.44
N VAL A 26 -2.31 -1.32 0.78
CA VAL A 26 -1.87 -1.12 2.15
C VAL A 26 -1.50 0.34 2.34
N TRP A 27 -2.09 0.96 3.36
CA TRP A 27 -1.74 2.29 3.85
C TRP A 27 -0.57 2.17 4.83
N TYR A 28 0.37 3.11 4.79
CA TYR A 28 1.50 3.21 5.72
C TYR A 28 1.63 4.63 6.25
N GLU A 29 1.96 4.75 7.54
CA GLU A 29 2.31 6.03 8.18
C GLU A 29 3.71 6.52 7.77
N ALA A 30 4.66 5.61 7.62
CA ALA A 30 6.03 5.91 7.22
C ALA A 30 6.34 5.30 5.85
N GLU A 31 7.36 5.83 5.17
CA GLU A 31 7.78 5.35 3.85
C GLU A 31 8.24 3.88 3.93
N PRO A 32 7.54 2.94 3.27
CA PRO A 32 7.93 1.55 3.29
C PRO A 32 9.10 1.29 2.34
N SER A 33 9.90 0.28 2.65
CA SER A 33 10.98 -0.21 1.80
C SER A 33 10.51 -1.43 0.98
N TRP A 34 10.94 -1.50 -0.27
CA TRP A 34 10.71 -2.68 -1.11
C TRP A 34 11.61 -3.83 -0.65
N MET A 35 11.01 -4.97 -0.33
CA MET A 35 11.73 -6.18 0.05
C MET A 35 11.89 -7.10 -1.15
N SER A 36 13.06 -7.75 -1.26
CA SER A 36 13.40 -8.65 -2.38
C SER A 36 12.44 -9.84 -2.58
N GLY A 37 11.53 -10.08 -1.63
CA GLY A 37 10.49 -11.10 -1.71
C GLY A 37 9.19 -10.64 -2.39
N GLY A 38 9.13 -9.40 -2.90
CA GLY A 38 7.99 -8.91 -3.68
C GLY A 38 6.91 -8.21 -2.86
N TRP A 39 7.29 -7.54 -1.77
CA TRP A 39 6.35 -6.78 -0.96
C TRP A 39 6.97 -5.53 -0.33
N TRP A 40 6.11 -4.57 0.00
CA TRP A 40 6.45 -3.39 0.78
C TRP A 40 6.44 -3.68 2.27
N TYR A 41 7.44 -3.18 2.98
CA TYR A 41 7.56 -3.34 4.42
C TYR A 41 7.98 -2.03 5.07
N SER A 42 7.28 -1.62 6.13
CA SER A 42 7.70 -0.50 6.97
C SER A 42 8.26 -1.01 8.30
N TYR A 43 9.42 -0.49 8.71
CA TYR A 43 10.04 -0.76 10.02
C TYR A 43 9.50 0.15 11.13
N SER A 44 8.73 1.18 10.79
CA SER A 44 8.19 2.18 11.73
C SER A 44 6.77 2.58 11.37
N GLY A 45 6.02 3.01 12.39
CA GLY A 45 4.66 3.52 12.23
C GLY A 45 3.59 2.46 12.03
N GLU A 46 2.36 2.92 11.84
CA GLU A 46 1.18 2.10 11.57
C GLU A 46 1.06 1.72 10.09
N TRP A 47 0.42 0.58 9.84
CA TRP A 47 0.02 0.15 8.51
C TRP A 47 -1.31 -0.59 8.54
N LEU A 48 -2.11 -0.44 7.49
CA LEU A 48 -3.45 -1.00 7.39
C LEU A 48 -3.72 -1.53 5.98
N MET A 49 -4.04 -2.82 5.93
CA MET A 49 -4.42 -3.49 4.69
C MET A 49 -5.91 -3.27 4.39
N ASP A 50 -6.20 -2.70 3.23
CA ASP A 50 -7.57 -2.51 2.74
C ASP A 50 -8.03 -3.71 1.91
N LYS A 51 -8.71 -4.64 2.58
CA LYS A 51 -9.20 -5.88 1.97
C LYS A 51 -10.33 -5.68 0.94
N ARG A 52 -10.89 -4.47 0.83
CA ARG A 52 -11.94 -4.15 -0.14
C ARG A 52 -11.40 -4.01 -1.56
N PHE A 53 -10.10 -3.72 -1.69
CA PHE A 53 -9.47 -3.42 -2.97
C PHE A 53 -8.35 -4.42 -3.25
N PRO A 54 -8.67 -5.57 -3.86
CA PRO A 54 -7.65 -6.46 -4.37
C PRO A 54 -6.90 -5.82 -5.55
N THR A 55 -5.60 -6.02 -5.62
CA THR A 55 -4.61 -5.45 -6.53
C THR A 55 -4.28 -6.43 -7.66
N LEU A 56 -5.24 -7.27 -8.08
CA LEU A 56 -5.06 -8.25 -9.15
C LEU A 56 -4.42 -7.58 -10.38
N GLY A 57 -3.19 -7.99 -10.72
CA GLY A 57 -2.44 -7.44 -11.84
C GLY A 57 -1.73 -6.10 -11.62
N ALA A 58 -1.64 -5.61 -10.38
CA ALA A 58 -0.79 -4.46 -10.05
C ALA A 58 0.66 -4.91 -9.86
N ASP A 59 1.58 -4.22 -10.53
CA ASP A 59 3.01 -4.36 -10.27
C ASP A 59 3.35 -3.71 -8.94
N SER A 60 3.35 -4.52 -7.88
CA SER A 60 3.58 -4.07 -6.51
C SER A 60 4.85 -3.24 -6.37
N GLU A 61 5.93 -3.57 -7.08
CA GLU A 61 7.22 -2.81 -7.06
C GLU A 61 7.08 -1.34 -7.49
N TYR A 62 6.12 -1.01 -8.35
CA TYR A 62 5.94 0.35 -8.89
C TYR A 62 4.70 1.05 -8.36
N SER A 63 4.03 0.45 -7.37
CA SER A 63 2.75 0.92 -6.85
C SER A 63 2.87 1.91 -5.69
N LEU A 64 4.09 2.16 -5.19
CA LEU A 64 4.28 3.05 -4.05
C LEU A 64 3.95 4.49 -4.42
N GLU A 65 3.04 5.06 -3.65
CA GLU A 65 2.56 6.42 -3.81
C GLU A 65 2.55 7.13 -2.47
N ARG A 66 2.95 8.41 -2.47
CA ARG A 66 2.83 9.29 -1.31
C ARG A 66 1.50 10.04 -1.36
N ARG A 67 0.92 10.33 -0.20
CA ARG A 67 -0.27 11.16 -0.07
C ARG A 67 -0.10 12.49 -0.83
N PRO A 68 -1.06 12.89 -1.68
CA PRO A 68 -0.99 14.11 -2.48
C PRO A 68 -1.09 15.39 -1.64
#